data_AF-A0A1Y6LZG2-F1
#
_entry.id   AF-A0A1Y6LZG2-F1
#
_cell.length_a   1.000
_cell.length_b   1.000
_cell.length_c   1.000
_cell.angle_alpha   90.00
_cell.angle_beta   90.00
_cell.angle_gamma   90.00
#
_symmetry.space_group_name_H-M   'P 1'
#
loop_
_entity.id
_entity.type
_entity.pdbx_description
1 polymer ?
#
loop_
_entity_poly.entity_id
_entity_poly.type
_entity_poly.pdbx_seq_one_letter_code
_entity_poly.pdbx_strand_id
1 'polypeptide(L)'
;MAKESQQVVGAYYPSWRIYRDRKPSDLRLASLTHVYYAFARIKEDGSVYLADLHCDTRIAVVGTHGALPSLVKLKKEQYPHLKVLLSIGGGSGSKNFSNVAADPVKRRTFCETARQLVGDFDLDGIDIDWEHPDSKAKAETFTHLLTQLRDHLPSPRYTITAALPAGEWCLKHIDLPELLSDRNPSPRSRQHRGI
;
A
#
# COMPACT_ATOMS: atom_id res chain seq x y z
N MET A 1 8.76 20.46 -21.31
CA MET A 1 7.60 19.65 -21.73
C MET A 1 6.85 19.27 -20.46
N ALA A 2 5.56 19.60 -20.34
CA ALA A 2 4.75 19.16 -19.22
C ALA A 2 4.67 17.62 -19.25
N LYS A 3 4.91 16.95 -18.11
CA LYS A 3 4.69 15.51 -18.01
C LYS A 3 3.19 15.29 -18.23
N GLU A 4 2.83 14.63 -19.32
CA GLU A 4 1.45 14.23 -19.58
C GLU A 4 1.00 13.33 -18.41
N SER A 5 -0.06 13.72 -17.71
CA SER A 5 -0.56 12.94 -16.57
C SER A 5 -1.18 11.65 -17.10
N GLN A 6 -0.46 10.53 -16.97
CA GLN A 6 -1.00 9.22 -17.31
C GLN A 6 -2.21 8.93 -16.42
N GLN A 7 -3.36 8.68 -17.04
CA GLN A 7 -4.58 8.30 -16.33
C GLN A 7 -4.34 7.02 -15.51
N VAL A 8 -4.75 7.04 -14.23
CA VAL A 8 -4.71 5.85 -13.37
C VAL A 8 -6.00 5.06 -13.57
N VAL A 9 -5.86 3.85 -14.11
CA VAL A 9 -6.89 2.80 -14.13
C VAL A 9 -6.48 1.72 -13.14
N GLY A 10 -7.13 1.70 -11.97
CA GLY A 10 -6.81 0.80 -10.86
C GLY A 10 -7.89 -0.24 -10.61
N ALA A 11 -7.50 -1.46 -10.21
CA ALA A 11 -8.44 -2.49 -9.79
C ALA A 11 -7.94 -3.22 -8.54
N TYR A 12 -8.85 -3.53 -7.61
CA TYR A 12 -8.55 -4.43 -6.50
C TYR A 12 -8.61 -5.89 -6.96
N TYR A 13 -7.61 -6.67 -6.57
CA TYR A 13 -7.64 -8.12 -6.62
C TYR A 13 -7.72 -8.66 -5.19
N PRO A 14 -8.90 -9.05 -4.71
CA PRO A 14 -9.03 -9.69 -3.40
C PRO A 14 -8.47 -11.11 -3.44
N SER A 15 -7.51 -11.44 -2.57
CA SER A 15 -6.74 -12.68 -2.63
C SER A 15 -7.61 -13.93 -2.59
N TRP A 16 -8.68 -13.91 -1.77
CA TRP A 16 -9.64 -15.00 -1.64
C TRP A 16 -10.45 -15.32 -2.91
N ARG A 17 -10.39 -14.48 -3.95
CA ARG A 17 -11.01 -14.79 -5.25
C ARG A 17 -10.39 -16.02 -5.91
N ILE A 18 -9.14 -16.35 -5.59
CA ILE A 18 -8.48 -17.54 -6.14
C ILE A 18 -9.17 -18.84 -5.73
N TYR A 19 -9.81 -18.88 -4.56
CA TYR A 19 -10.60 -20.03 -4.11
C TYR A 19 -11.88 -20.25 -4.92
N ARG A 20 -12.31 -19.25 -5.69
CA ARG A 20 -13.46 -19.32 -6.60
C ARG A 20 -13.02 -19.46 -8.05
N ASP A 21 -11.82 -20.02 -8.26
CA ASP A 21 -11.16 -20.17 -9.55
C ASP A 21 -11.10 -18.85 -10.35
N ARG A 22 -10.87 -17.73 -9.65
CA ARG A 22 -10.61 -16.43 -10.26
C ARG A 22 -9.16 -16.06 -9.96
N LYS A 23 -8.27 -16.35 -10.90
CA LYS A 23 -6.82 -16.16 -10.78
C LYS A 23 -6.41 -14.75 -11.22
N PRO A 24 -5.21 -14.26 -10.87
CA PRO A 24 -4.73 -12.96 -11.35
C PRO A 24 -4.71 -12.83 -12.88
N SER A 25 -4.49 -13.94 -13.60
CA SER A 25 -4.52 -13.99 -15.06
C SER A 25 -5.89 -13.72 -15.69
N ASP A 26 -6.98 -13.82 -14.92
CA ASP A 26 -8.33 -13.57 -15.41
C ASP A 26 -8.68 -12.08 -15.43
N LEU A 27 -7.84 -11.23 -14.85
CA LEU A 27 -7.95 -9.78 -14.96
C LEU A 27 -7.59 -9.32 -16.38
N ARG A 28 -8.26 -8.28 -16.85
CA ARG A 28 -7.91 -7.60 -18.12
C ARG A 28 -6.69 -6.69 -17.92
N LEU A 29 -5.54 -7.27 -17.57
CA LEU A 29 -4.34 -6.56 -17.10
C LEU A 29 -3.81 -5.53 -18.10
N ALA A 30 -3.93 -5.77 -19.41
CA ALA A 30 -3.53 -4.82 -20.45
C ALA A 30 -4.29 -3.47 -20.40
N SER A 31 -5.46 -3.44 -19.78
CA SER A 31 -6.27 -2.23 -19.62
C SER A 31 -6.05 -1.53 -18.27
N LEU A 32 -5.23 -2.11 -17.39
CA LEU A 32 -4.97 -1.59 -16.05
C LEU A 32 -3.59 -0.94 -15.99
N THR A 33 -3.49 0.06 -15.13
CA THR A 33 -2.21 0.68 -14.76
C THR A 33 -1.77 0.26 -13.35
N HIS A 34 -2.74 -0.04 -12.48
CA HIS A 34 -2.49 -0.40 -11.09
C HIS A 34 -3.36 -1.60 -10.70
N VAL A 35 -2.79 -2.55 -9.95
CA VAL A 35 -3.53 -3.58 -9.23
C VAL A 35 -3.23 -3.44 -7.74
N TYR A 36 -4.29 -3.33 -6.95
CA TYR A 36 -4.25 -3.32 -5.49
C TYR A 36 -4.53 -4.73 -4.99
N TYR A 37 -3.48 -5.42 -4.54
CA TYR A 37 -3.60 -6.77 -3.99
C TYR A 37 -4.16 -6.71 -2.57
N ALA A 38 -5.39 -7.19 -2.37
CA ALA A 38 -6.15 -7.02 -1.14
C ALA A 38 -6.31 -8.36 -0.39
N PHE A 39 -6.10 -8.47 0.92
CA PHE A 39 -5.56 -7.45 1.84
C PHE A 39 -4.47 -8.08 2.72
N ALA A 40 -3.40 -7.32 2.96
CA ALA A 40 -2.57 -7.51 4.13
C ALA A 40 -3.26 -6.92 5.37
N ARG A 41 -2.84 -7.38 6.55
CA ARG A 41 -3.41 -7.00 7.86
C ARG A 41 -2.33 -6.49 8.79
N ILE A 42 -2.78 -5.92 9.90
CA ILE A 42 -1.94 -5.26 10.90
C ILE A 42 -2.12 -5.97 12.23
N LYS A 43 -1.03 -6.37 12.89
CA LYS A 43 -1.03 -6.88 14.26
C LYS A 43 -1.06 -5.72 15.28
N GLU A 44 -1.34 -6.03 16.54
CA GLU A 44 -1.44 -5.02 17.60
C GLU A 44 -0.11 -4.31 17.92
N ASP A 45 1.02 -4.92 17.58
CA ASP A 45 2.38 -4.38 17.67
C ASP A 45 2.76 -3.46 16.49
N GLY A 46 1.88 -3.35 15.48
CA GLY A 46 2.13 -2.59 14.25
C GLY A 46 2.61 -3.44 13.07
N SER A 47 2.98 -4.71 13.27
CA SER A 47 3.51 -5.54 12.19
C SER A 47 2.48 -5.79 11.08
N VAL A 48 2.87 -5.53 9.83
CA VAL A 48 2.09 -5.84 8.62
C VAL A 48 2.36 -7.28 8.18
N TYR A 49 1.32 -8.02 7.83
CA TYR A 49 1.44 -9.42 7.41
C TYR A 49 0.41 -9.82 6.35
N LEU A 50 0.75 -10.84 5.56
CA LEU A 50 -0.15 -11.50 4.61
C LEU A 50 -1.20 -12.33 5.36
N ALA A 51 -2.48 -12.08 5.08
CA ALA A 51 -3.59 -12.60 5.87
C ALA A 51 -3.80 -14.12 5.68
N ASP A 52 -3.52 -14.63 4.49
CA ASP A 52 -3.72 -16.03 4.13
C ASP A 52 -2.57 -16.51 3.25
N LEU A 53 -1.52 -17.01 3.90
CA LEU A 53 -0.33 -17.51 3.22
C LEU A 53 -0.64 -18.63 2.20
N HIS A 54 -1.75 -19.35 2.35
CA HIS A 54 -2.10 -20.36 1.37
C HIS A 54 -2.49 -19.72 0.04
N CYS A 55 -3.47 -18.80 0.02
CA CYS A 55 -3.83 -18.11 -1.22
C CYS A 55 -2.74 -17.15 -1.69
N ASP A 56 -2.03 -16.52 -0.75
CA ASP A 56 -1.11 -15.44 -1.07
C ASP A 56 0.16 -15.98 -1.74
N THR A 57 0.72 -17.08 -1.23
CA THR A 57 2.06 -17.55 -1.65
C THR A 57 2.16 -19.03 -2.05
N ARG A 58 1.18 -19.89 -1.74
CA ARG A 58 1.37 -21.36 -1.83
C ARG A 58 0.46 -22.07 -2.83
N ILE A 59 -0.77 -21.60 -3.03
CA ILE A 59 -1.74 -22.26 -3.91
C ILE A 59 -1.18 -22.39 -5.34
N ALA A 60 -1.38 -23.54 -5.99
CA ALA A 60 -0.84 -23.77 -7.32
C ALA A 60 -1.47 -22.81 -8.36
N VAL A 61 -0.62 -22.15 -9.14
CA VAL A 61 -1.01 -21.32 -10.29
C VAL A 61 -0.11 -21.69 -11.45
N VAL A 62 -0.60 -21.69 -12.69
CA VAL A 62 0.17 -22.14 -13.85
C VAL A 62 1.51 -21.39 -13.93
N GLY A 63 2.61 -22.16 -13.81
CA GLY A 63 3.97 -21.65 -13.88
C GLY A 63 4.49 -20.92 -12.62
N THR A 64 3.79 -20.98 -11.48
CA THR A 64 4.23 -20.41 -10.18
C THR A 64 3.37 -20.93 -9.00
N HIS A 65 3.39 -20.24 -7.86
CA HIS A 65 2.57 -20.50 -6.69
C HIS A 65 2.11 -19.18 -6.05
N GLY A 66 0.93 -19.17 -5.44
CA GLY A 66 0.35 -18.00 -4.80
C GLY A 66 -0.21 -16.98 -5.78
N ALA A 67 -1.28 -16.30 -5.37
CA ALA A 67 -1.86 -15.24 -6.18
C ALA A 67 -0.94 -14.01 -6.28
N LEU A 68 -0.20 -13.67 -5.22
CA LEU A 68 0.68 -12.51 -5.24
C LEU A 68 1.90 -12.72 -6.15
N PRO A 69 2.70 -13.82 -6.03
CA PRO A 69 3.78 -14.07 -6.98
C PRO A 69 3.29 -14.26 -8.42
N SER A 70 2.11 -14.83 -8.62
CA SER A 70 1.50 -14.91 -9.96
C SER A 70 1.23 -13.55 -10.58
N LEU A 71 0.69 -12.60 -9.81
CA LEU A 71 0.45 -11.24 -10.29
C LEU A 71 1.76 -10.52 -10.62
N VAL A 72 2.79 -10.66 -9.77
CA VAL A 72 4.12 -10.06 -10.01
C VAL A 72 4.81 -10.70 -11.22
N LYS A 73 4.67 -12.01 -11.42
CA LYS A 73 5.16 -12.70 -12.62
C LYS A 73 4.51 -12.15 -13.90
N LEU A 74 3.17 -12.02 -13.91
CA LEU A 74 2.44 -11.45 -15.05
C LEU A 74 2.89 -10.02 -15.37
N LYS A 75 3.09 -9.19 -14.34
CA LYS A 75 3.69 -7.86 -14.49
C LYS A 75 5.06 -7.96 -15.19
N LYS A 76 5.98 -8.77 -14.66
CA LYS A 76 7.37 -8.84 -15.17
C LYS A 76 7.46 -9.36 -16.60
N GLU A 77 6.67 -10.37 -16.94
CA GLU A 77 6.80 -11.08 -18.20
C GLU A 77 5.93 -10.50 -19.32
N GLN A 78 4.78 -9.92 -18.99
CA GLN A 78 3.76 -9.56 -19.99
C GLN A 78 3.28 -8.11 -19.86
N TYR A 79 3.23 -7.57 -18.64
CA TYR A 79 2.64 -6.25 -18.38
C TYR A 79 3.59 -5.34 -17.58
N PRO A 80 4.78 -5.00 -18.12
CA PRO A 80 5.80 -4.26 -17.37
C PRO A 80 5.40 -2.82 -17.02
N HIS A 81 4.32 -2.31 -17.63
CA HIS A 81 3.72 -1.01 -17.29
C HIS A 81 2.86 -1.06 -16.02
N LEU A 82 2.44 -2.25 -15.59
CA LEU A 82 1.54 -2.43 -14.46
C LEU A 82 2.26 -2.18 -13.14
N LYS A 83 1.64 -1.42 -12.25
CA LYS A 83 2.07 -1.30 -10.86
C LYS A 83 1.24 -2.22 -9.97
N VAL A 84 1.90 -3.01 -9.13
CA VAL A 84 1.26 -3.88 -8.15
C VAL A 84 1.54 -3.33 -6.75
N LEU A 85 0.49 -2.91 -6.06
CA LEU A 85 0.56 -2.38 -4.70
C LEU A 85 -0.08 -3.39 -3.75
N LEU A 86 0.52 -3.60 -2.57
CA LEU A 86 -0.13 -4.36 -1.50
C LEU A 86 -1.07 -3.43 -0.75
N SER A 87 -2.36 -3.74 -0.75
CA SER A 87 -3.36 -3.02 0.04
C SER A 87 -3.44 -3.58 1.45
N ILE A 88 -3.30 -2.71 2.44
CA ILE A 88 -3.31 -3.05 3.87
C ILE A 88 -4.60 -2.49 4.47
N GLY A 89 -5.39 -3.33 5.14
CA GLY A 89 -6.61 -2.90 5.81
C GLY A 89 -7.89 -3.47 5.22
N GLY A 90 -8.79 -2.60 4.77
CA GLY A 90 -10.17 -2.89 4.34
C GLY A 90 -11.14 -3.00 5.52
N GLY A 91 -12.45 -3.11 5.23
CA GLY A 91 -13.51 -3.05 6.24
C GLY A 91 -13.36 -4.04 7.41
N SER A 92 -12.82 -5.23 7.19
CA SER A 92 -12.55 -6.21 8.26
C SER A 92 -11.14 -6.14 8.88
N GLY A 93 -10.26 -5.28 8.34
CA GLY A 93 -8.84 -5.19 8.73
C GLY A 93 -8.47 -3.89 9.42
N SER A 94 -9.43 -2.97 9.56
CA SER A 94 -9.14 -1.60 9.97
C SER A 94 -9.00 -1.41 11.49
N LYS A 95 -9.31 -2.44 12.31
CA LYS A 95 -9.39 -2.33 13.77
C LYS A 95 -8.12 -1.76 14.43
N ASN A 96 -6.95 -2.13 13.90
CA ASN A 96 -5.66 -1.84 14.55
C ASN A 96 -5.04 -0.51 14.10
N PHE A 97 -5.55 0.12 13.03
CA PHE A 97 -4.93 1.35 12.50
C PHE A 97 -4.85 2.46 13.54
N SER A 98 -5.94 2.74 14.27
CA SER A 98 -5.96 3.87 15.22
C SER A 98 -4.85 3.75 16.28
N ASN A 99 -4.67 2.56 16.85
CA ASN A 99 -3.66 2.33 17.88
C ASN A 99 -2.24 2.33 17.30
N VAL A 100 -2.07 1.78 16.09
CA VAL A 100 -0.78 1.72 15.41
C VAL A 100 -0.35 3.10 14.92
N ALA A 101 -1.27 3.88 14.36
CA ALA A 101 -1.02 5.23 13.87
C ALA A 101 -0.70 6.22 15.00
N ALA A 102 -1.31 6.06 16.18
CA ALA A 102 -1.07 6.94 17.32
C ALA A 102 0.32 6.72 17.96
N ASP A 103 0.87 5.51 17.89
CA ASP A 103 2.11 5.13 18.58
C ASP A 103 3.34 5.18 17.64
N PRO A 104 4.37 6.00 17.91
CA PRO A 104 5.54 6.12 17.05
C PRO A 104 6.35 4.84 16.88
N VAL A 105 6.37 3.96 17.89
CA VAL A 105 7.08 2.67 17.82
C VAL A 105 6.30 1.73 16.91
N LYS A 106 4.98 1.63 17.10
CA LYS A 106 4.13 0.77 16.26
C LYS A 106 4.06 1.25 14.82
N ARG A 107 4.00 2.56 14.58
CA ARG A 107 4.09 3.11 13.22
C ARG A 107 5.42 2.76 12.54
N ARG A 108 6.53 2.78 13.28
CA ARG A 108 7.83 2.35 12.75
C ARG A 108 7.79 0.88 12.36
N THR A 109 7.31 0.00 13.25
CA THR A 109 7.14 -1.44 12.96
C THR A 109 6.27 -1.66 11.72
N PHE A 110 5.17 -0.90 11.60
CA PHE A 110 4.31 -0.93 10.42
C PHE A 110 5.09 -0.61 9.14
N CYS A 111 5.84 0.49 9.14
CA CYS A 111 6.56 0.94 7.95
C CYS A 111 7.69 -0.03 7.56
N GLU A 112 8.42 -0.56 8.54
CA GLU A 112 9.52 -1.51 8.32
C GLU A 112 9.00 -2.84 7.75
N THR A 113 7.94 -3.40 8.33
CA THR A 113 7.36 -4.68 7.87
C THR A 113 6.61 -4.53 6.54
N ALA A 114 5.92 -3.41 6.30
CA ALA A 114 5.36 -3.10 4.99
C ALA A 114 6.45 -2.98 3.91
N ARG A 115 7.54 -2.27 4.21
CA ARG A 115 8.69 -2.14 3.31
C ARG A 115 9.36 -3.48 3.03
N GLN A 116 9.44 -4.36 4.01
CA GLN A 116 9.95 -5.72 3.84
C GLN A 116 9.09 -6.49 2.84
N LEU A 117 7.77 -6.53 3.01
CA LEU A 117 6.87 -7.21 2.06
C LEU A 117 6.98 -6.63 0.64
N VAL A 118 7.13 -5.31 0.50
CA VAL A 118 7.40 -4.68 -0.80
C VAL A 118 8.67 -5.22 -1.44
N GLY A 119 9.74 -5.41 -0.66
CA GLY A 119 11.00 -5.98 -1.14
C GLY A 119 10.90 -7.47 -1.47
N ASP A 120 10.32 -8.26 -0.57
CA ASP A 120 10.23 -9.72 -0.69
C ASP A 120 9.44 -10.16 -1.93
N PHE A 121 8.42 -9.39 -2.31
CA PHE A 121 7.57 -9.67 -3.46
C PHE A 121 7.82 -8.77 -4.67
N ASP A 122 8.79 -7.84 -4.61
CA ASP A 122 9.10 -6.89 -5.68
C ASP A 122 7.89 -6.06 -6.14
N LEU A 123 7.21 -5.47 -5.17
CA LEU A 123 6.02 -4.63 -5.35
C LEU A 123 6.39 -3.19 -5.66
N ASP A 124 5.47 -2.46 -6.29
CA ASP A 124 5.66 -1.05 -6.62
C ASP A 124 5.26 -0.11 -5.49
N GLY A 125 4.70 -0.64 -4.40
CA GLY A 125 4.31 0.17 -3.26
C GLY A 125 3.19 -0.41 -2.40
N ILE A 126 2.56 0.49 -1.65
CA ILE A 126 1.55 0.19 -0.63
C ILE A 126 0.31 1.04 -0.86
N ASP A 127 -0.84 0.42 -0.67
CA ASP A 127 -2.13 1.09 -0.56
C ASP A 127 -2.64 0.99 0.88
N ILE A 128 -3.08 2.11 1.47
CA ILE A 128 -3.66 2.13 2.81
C ILE A 128 -5.17 2.24 2.74
N ASP A 129 -5.87 1.20 3.20
CA ASP A 129 -7.32 1.15 3.24
C ASP A 129 -7.79 1.14 4.71
N TRP A 130 -7.68 2.31 5.36
CA TRP A 130 -8.18 2.51 6.73
C TRP A 130 -9.63 2.98 6.69
N GLU A 131 -10.52 2.12 7.15
CA GLU A 131 -11.96 2.39 7.31
C GLU A 131 -12.35 2.59 8.79
N HIS A 132 -12.36 3.80 9.38
CA HIS A 132 -11.94 5.10 8.84
C HIS A 132 -11.25 5.98 9.91
N PRO A 133 -10.38 6.94 9.52
CA PRO A 133 -9.84 7.97 10.40
C PRO A 133 -10.86 9.11 10.62
N ASP A 134 -11.98 8.79 11.26
CA ASP A 134 -13.21 9.59 11.37
C ASP A 134 -13.20 10.75 12.38
N SER A 135 -12.04 11.15 12.86
CA SER A 135 -11.89 12.28 13.78
C SER A 135 -10.61 13.04 13.48
N LYS A 136 -10.52 14.29 13.94
CA LYS A 136 -9.31 15.11 13.75
C LYS A 136 -8.05 14.40 14.26
N ALA A 137 -8.10 13.80 15.46
CA ALA A 137 -6.97 13.08 16.03
C ALA A 137 -6.58 11.84 15.20
N LYS A 138 -7.56 11.09 14.68
CA LYS A 138 -7.28 9.95 13.80
C LYS A 138 -6.70 10.40 12.46
N ALA A 139 -7.19 11.50 11.89
CA ALA A 139 -6.66 12.06 10.65
C ALA A 139 -5.21 12.57 10.81
N GLU A 140 -4.88 13.25 11.92
CA GLU A 140 -3.51 13.67 12.22
C GLU A 140 -2.56 12.48 12.32
N THR A 141 -2.96 11.43 13.04
CA THR A 141 -2.16 10.20 13.15
C THR A 141 -2.07 9.42 11.83
N PHE A 142 -3.09 9.50 10.98
CA PHE A 142 -3.03 8.98 9.61
C PHE A 142 -1.99 9.74 8.76
N THR A 143 -1.93 11.07 8.85
CA THR A 143 -0.88 11.88 8.20
C THR A 143 0.52 11.49 8.70
N HIS A 144 0.70 11.25 10.01
CA HIS A 144 1.97 10.76 10.55
C HIS A 144 2.35 9.39 9.98
N LEU A 145 1.39 8.47 9.87
CA LEU A 145 1.62 7.14 9.28
C LEU A 145 2.05 7.25 7.81
N LEU A 146 1.35 8.03 7.00
CA LEU A 146 1.68 8.19 5.58
C LEU A 146 3.02 8.91 5.37
N THR A 147 3.33 9.91 6.21
CA THR A 147 4.63 10.60 6.19
C THR A 147 5.76 9.61 6.50
N GLN A 148 5.64 8.83 7.58
CA GLN A 148 6.67 7.87 7.96
C GLN A 148 6.79 6.73 6.94
N LEU A 149 5.68 6.31 6.33
CA LEU A 149 5.69 5.32 5.26
C LEU A 149 6.42 5.85 4.01
N ARG A 150 6.25 7.14 3.68
CA ARG A 150 7.00 7.79 2.59
C ARG A 150 8.51 7.80 2.82
N ASP A 151 8.97 7.97 4.06
CA ASP A 151 10.40 7.87 4.38
C ASP A 151 10.97 6.47 4.10
N HIS A 152 10.17 5.41 4.30
CA HIS A 152 10.58 4.02 4.05
C HIS A 152 10.41 3.60 2.58
N LEU A 153 9.45 4.23 1.87
CA LEU A 153 9.10 3.99 0.49
C LEU A 153 9.26 5.28 -0.34
N PRO A 154 10.51 5.72 -0.61
CA PRO A 154 10.78 6.99 -1.26
C PRO A 154 10.25 7.05 -2.70
N SER A 155 9.71 8.22 -3.06
CA SER A 155 9.34 8.59 -4.43
C SER A 155 10.60 8.87 -5.28
N PRO A 156 10.60 8.62 -6.61
CA PRO A 156 9.50 8.05 -7.42
C PRO A 156 9.52 6.52 -7.47
N ARG A 157 10.45 5.86 -6.76
CA ARG A 157 10.61 4.41 -6.82
C ARG A 157 9.36 3.67 -6.35
N TYR A 158 8.75 4.13 -5.27
CA TYR A 158 7.57 3.49 -4.69
C TYR A 158 6.35 4.42 -4.71
N THR A 159 5.20 3.82 -4.99
CA THR A 159 3.89 4.47 -4.99
C THR A 159 3.24 4.26 -3.61
N ILE A 160 2.64 5.31 -3.05
CA ILE A 160 1.80 5.19 -1.86
C ILE A 160 0.43 5.72 -2.26
N THR A 161 -0.61 4.93 -2.02
CA THR A 161 -2.01 5.32 -2.23
C THR A 161 -2.80 5.12 -0.94
N ALA A 162 -4.01 5.67 -0.91
CA ALA A 162 -4.97 5.39 0.14
C ALA A 162 -6.38 5.32 -0.44
N ALA A 163 -7.17 4.36 0.04
CA ALA A 163 -8.61 4.34 -0.15
C ALA A 163 -9.26 5.24 0.91
N LEU A 164 -9.88 6.34 0.47
CA LEU A 164 -10.55 7.30 1.36
C LEU A 164 -12.07 7.16 1.23
N PRO A 165 -12.84 7.33 2.32
CA PRO A 165 -14.29 7.39 2.23
C PRO A 165 -14.73 8.59 1.39
N ALA A 166 -15.84 8.49 0.68
CA ALA A 166 -16.43 9.64 -0.03
C ALA A 166 -17.27 10.56 0.89
N GLY A 167 -17.53 10.13 2.13
CA GLY A 167 -18.40 10.85 3.05
C GLY A 167 -17.72 12.03 3.73
N GLU A 168 -18.37 13.19 3.68
CA GLU A 168 -17.90 14.43 4.33
C GLU A 168 -17.62 14.23 5.83
N TRP A 169 -18.42 13.40 6.51
CA TRP A 169 -18.28 13.10 7.92
C TRP A 169 -16.86 12.65 8.32
N CYS A 170 -16.14 11.98 7.42
CA CYS A 170 -14.74 11.59 7.62
C CYS A 170 -13.78 12.50 6.86
N LEU A 171 -14.05 12.79 5.57
CA LEU A 171 -13.11 13.54 4.72
C LEU A 171 -12.79 14.94 5.26
N LYS A 172 -13.74 15.59 5.92
CA LYS A 172 -13.54 16.93 6.52
C LYS A 172 -12.41 16.99 7.54
N HIS A 173 -11.95 15.84 8.05
CA HIS A 173 -10.88 15.76 9.04
C HIS A 173 -9.49 15.58 8.40
N ILE A 174 -9.40 15.16 7.14
CA ILE A 174 -8.13 14.87 6.46
C ILE A 174 -7.67 16.11 5.70
N ASP A 175 -6.53 16.67 6.08
CA ASP A 175 -5.89 17.77 5.34
C ASP A 175 -5.21 17.24 4.07
N LEU A 176 -5.99 17.13 2.99
CA LEU A 176 -5.50 16.68 1.68
C LEU A 176 -4.38 17.59 1.13
N PRO A 177 -4.47 18.94 1.19
CA PRO A 177 -3.36 19.81 0.79
C PRO A 177 -2.06 19.51 1.53
N GLU A 178 -2.10 19.32 2.85
CA GLU A 178 -0.90 18.96 3.62
C GLU A 178 -0.35 17.60 3.18
N LEU A 179 -1.23 16.60 3.02
CA LEU A 179 -0.85 15.25 2.65
C LEU A 179 -0.22 15.15 1.26
N LEU A 180 -0.71 15.96 0.32
CA LEU A 180 -0.26 16.00 -1.07
C LEU A 180 0.87 16.99 -1.32
N SER A 181 1.25 17.80 -0.32
CA SER A 181 2.37 18.72 -0.46
C SER A 181 3.66 17.94 -0.73
N ASP A 182 4.39 18.32 -1.78
CA ASP A 182 5.70 17.74 -2.09
C ASP A 182 6.66 18.08 -0.94
N ARG A 183 6.72 17.21 0.07
CA ARG A 183 7.79 17.20 1.07
C ARG A 183 9.04 16.67 0.39
N ASN A 184 9.63 17.47 -0.49
CA ASN A 184 10.95 17.23 -1.02
C ASN A 184 11.92 17.42 0.16
N PRO A 185 12.58 16.38 0.70
CA PRO A 185 13.54 16.58 1.76
C PRO A 185 14.68 17.41 1.18
N SER A 186 14.76 18.68 1.57
CA SER A 186 15.87 19.54 1.13
C SER A 186 17.21 18.86 1.49
N PRO A 187 18.29 19.03 0.70
CA PRO A 187 19.57 18.36 0.95
C PRO A 187 20.30 18.76 2.24
N ARG A 188 19.71 19.57 3.13
CA ARG A 188 20.42 20.28 4.20
C ARG A 188 20.56 19.55 5.54
N SER A 189 20.38 18.23 5.61
CA SER A 189 20.64 17.46 6.86
C SER A 189 21.90 16.59 6.84
N ARG A 190 22.75 16.68 5.80
CA ARG A 190 24.07 16.02 5.75
C ARG A 190 25.25 16.99 5.79
N GLN A 191 25.23 17.98 6.68
CA GLN A 191 26.45 18.67 7.12
C GLN A 191 26.31 19.04 8.59
N HIS A 192 26.70 18.13 9.47
CA HIS A 192 27.35 18.38 10.77
C HIS A 192 27.54 17.06 11.51
N ARG A 193 28.52 16.27 11.05
CA ARG A 193 29.37 15.45 11.91
C ARG A 193 30.77 15.45 11.30
N GLY A 194 31.48 16.52 11.61
CA GLY A 194 32.94 16.56 11.57
C GLY A 194 33.37 17.17 12.89
N ILE A 195 33.74 16.32 13.85
CA ILE A 195 35.04 16.28 14.54
C ILE A 195 35.24 14.83 15.00
#